data_AF-A0A0M9VHA9-F1
#
_entry.id   AF-A0A0M9VHA9-F1
#
_cell.length_a   1.000
_cell.length_b   1.000
_cell.length_c   1.000
_cell.angle_alpha   90.00
_cell.angle_beta   90.00
_cell.angle_gamma   90.00
#
_symmetry.space_group_name_H-M   'P 1'
#
loop_
_entity.id
_entity.type
_entity.pdbx_description
1 polymer ?
#
loop_
_entity_poly.entity_id
_entity_poly.type
_entity_poly.pdbx_seq_one_letter_code
_entity_poly.pdbx_strand_id
1 'polypeptide(L)'
;MKNLLPYLAGLFGIALCCFLISAKGIKSNRETTGFVADSGYITPANVLQLLKIDPSDTLYTIDLNAPVTDTLGKYYKMANGNYISSVRVIAHYGYMLCEARPDGTVLKKEKYIFNNFECCWNGIDNCLRKYGNYYTFLTCGTGTAYCGGELYVFNDIIPQEKQVGITESIWAWTGKKDIYKDLSSKMEMSGDTVIMHYTHCFYREKKNGKHKVKKEQHLDAKYIQQNGKWAAIDSVKVNAFLYQ
;
A
#
# COMPACT_ATOMS: atom_id res chain seq x y z
N MET A 1 -28.24 -5.63 77.92
CA MET A 1 -27.54 -5.03 76.76
C MET A 1 -26.64 -6.09 76.17
N LYS A 2 -26.94 -6.60 74.96
CA LYS A 2 -26.19 -7.71 74.34
C LYS A 2 -24.92 -7.17 73.68
N ASN A 3 -23.78 -7.80 73.99
CA ASN A 3 -22.45 -7.46 73.50
C ASN A 3 -22.36 -7.59 71.97
N LEU A 4 -22.29 -6.45 71.27
CA LEU A 4 -22.14 -6.32 69.82
C LEU A 4 -20.66 -6.34 69.34
N LEU A 5 -19.70 -6.46 70.26
CA LEU A 5 -18.26 -6.41 69.97
C LEU A 5 -17.73 -7.46 68.96
N PRO A 6 -18.21 -8.73 68.92
CA PRO A 6 -17.60 -9.73 68.03
C PRO A 6 -17.98 -9.54 66.54
N TYR A 7 -19.02 -8.77 66.22
CA TYR A 7 -19.46 -8.57 64.84
C TYR A 7 -18.68 -7.48 64.10
N LEU A 8 -18.10 -6.51 64.82
CA LEU A 8 -17.29 -5.44 64.23
C LEU A 8 -15.87 -5.91 63.82
N ALA A 9 -15.32 -6.91 64.50
CA ALA A 9 -14.01 -7.47 64.16
C ALA A 9 -14.03 -8.31 62.86
N GLY A 10 -15.16 -8.98 62.55
CA GLY A 10 -15.30 -9.80 61.34
C GLY A 10 -15.37 -8.98 60.04
N LEU A 11 -16.00 -7.80 60.08
CA LEU A 11 -16.15 -6.93 58.91
C LEU A 11 -14.84 -6.23 58.50
N PHE A 12 -13.95 -5.94 59.45
CA PHE A 12 -12.64 -5.35 59.16
C PHE A 12 -11.67 -6.34 58.48
N GLY A 13 -11.76 -7.63 58.81
CA GLY A 13 -10.91 -8.68 58.20
C GLY A 13 -11.23 -8.95 56.72
N ILE A 14 -12.52 -8.88 56.35
CA ILE A 14 -12.97 -9.12 54.97
C ILE A 14 -12.61 -7.93 54.06
N ALA A 15 -12.71 -6.69 54.57
CA ALA A 15 -12.28 -5.50 53.83
C ALA A 15 -10.76 -5.51 53.53
N LEU A 16 -9.93 -5.97 54.47
CA LEU A 16 -8.48 -6.01 54.28
C LEU A 16 -8.02 -7.09 53.28
N CYS A 17 -8.73 -8.23 53.21
CA CYS A 17 -8.45 -9.26 52.20
C CYS A 17 -8.83 -8.82 50.77
N CYS A 18 -9.86 -8.01 50.59
CA CYS A 18 -10.21 -7.47 49.27
C CYS A 18 -9.22 -6.41 48.77
N PHE A 19 -8.58 -5.64 49.66
CA PHE A 19 -7.58 -4.65 49.25
C PHE A 19 -6.24 -5.27 48.83
N LEU A 20 -5.84 -6.41 49.41
CA LEU A 20 -4.56 -7.05 49.08
C LEU A 20 -4.61 -7.88 47.78
N ILE A 21 -5.78 -8.25 47.28
CA ILE A 21 -5.93 -8.92 45.98
C ILE A 21 -5.91 -7.91 44.82
N SER A 22 -6.19 -6.62 45.08
CA SER A 22 -6.25 -5.58 44.04
C SER A 22 -4.89 -4.96 43.67
N ALA A 23 -3.77 -5.45 44.21
CA ALA A 23 -2.44 -4.91 43.94
C ALA A 23 -1.49 -5.91 43.25
N LYS A 24 -2.01 -7.02 42.72
CA LYS A 24 -1.33 -7.69 41.60
C LYS A 24 -1.48 -6.78 40.40
N GLY A 25 -0.56 -5.82 40.30
CA GLY A 25 -0.40 -4.97 39.15
C GLY A 25 -0.50 -5.84 37.92
N ILE A 26 -1.59 -5.66 37.17
CA ILE A 26 -1.65 -6.06 35.78
C ILE A 26 -0.43 -5.38 35.21
N LYS A 27 0.64 -6.14 34.96
CA LYS A 27 1.68 -5.71 34.05
C LYS A 27 0.89 -5.44 32.78
N SER A 28 0.54 -4.17 32.58
CA SER A 28 0.26 -3.65 31.27
C SER A 28 1.46 -4.13 30.47
N ASN A 29 1.26 -5.20 29.71
CA ASN A 29 2.19 -5.57 28.67
C ASN A 29 2.30 -4.27 27.90
N ARG A 30 3.46 -3.61 28.04
CA ARG A 30 3.80 -2.42 27.31
C ARG A 30 3.53 -2.83 25.87
N GLU A 31 2.38 -2.43 25.33
CA GLU A 31 2.06 -2.68 23.94
C GLU A 31 3.28 -2.18 23.20
N THR A 32 3.93 -3.05 22.45
CA THR A 32 5.10 -2.66 21.67
C THR A 32 4.64 -1.60 20.70
N THR A 33 4.80 -0.34 21.08
CA THR A 33 4.43 0.83 20.29
C THR A 33 5.47 0.98 19.19
N GLY A 34 5.05 0.82 17.92
CA GLY A 34 5.90 1.06 16.77
C GLY A 34 6.37 -0.18 16.03
N PHE A 35 7.31 0.03 15.11
CA PHE A 35 7.74 -0.98 14.15
C PHE A 35 8.74 -1.96 14.76
N VAL A 36 8.43 -3.26 14.67
CA VAL A 36 9.21 -4.35 15.30
C VAL A 36 10.01 -5.20 14.31
N ALA A 37 9.78 -5.04 13.01
CA ALA A 37 10.42 -5.80 11.95
C ALA A 37 10.81 -4.89 10.78
N ASP A 38 11.70 -5.36 9.91
CA ASP A 38 12.15 -4.59 8.74
C ASP A 38 11.06 -4.45 7.66
N SER A 39 10.02 -5.28 7.69
CA SER A 39 8.82 -5.14 6.88
C SER A 39 7.63 -5.83 7.54
N GLY A 40 6.42 -5.46 7.11
CA GLY A 40 5.22 -6.09 7.61
C GLY A 40 3.93 -5.49 7.05
N TYR A 41 2.82 -6.02 7.53
CA TYR A 41 1.47 -5.60 7.17
C TYR A 41 0.90 -4.67 8.24
N ILE A 42 0.10 -3.71 7.78
CA ILE A 42 -0.69 -2.80 8.61
C ILE A 42 -2.13 -3.31 8.56
N THR A 43 -2.75 -3.41 9.72
CA THR A 43 -4.13 -3.89 9.91
C THR A 43 -4.93 -2.81 10.64
N PRO A 44 -6.27 -2.87 10.64
CA PRO A 44 -7.08 -1.92 11.41
C PRO A 44 -6.73 -1.94 12.91
N ALA A 45 -6.34 -3.11 13.43
CA ALA A 45 -6.02 -3.28 14.84
C ALA A 45 -4.71 -2.59 15.27
N ASN A 46 -3.73 -2.45 14.37
CA ASN A 46 -2.40 -1.94 14.72
C ASN A 46 -2.08 -0.56 14.14
N VAL A 47 -2.86 -0.05 13.19
CA VAL A 47 -2.50 1.16 12.43
C VAL A 47 -2.28 2.39 13.32
N LEU A 48 -3.13 2.61 14.33
CA LEU A 48 -2.99 3.76 15.25
C LEU A 48 -1.83 3.59 16.25
N GLN A 49 -1.44 2.35 16.55
CA GLN A 49 -0.29 2.05 17.41
C GLN A 49 1.03 2.15 16.64
N LEU A 50 1.01 1.76 15.36
CA LEU A 50 2.15 1.82 14.45
C LEU A 50 2.42 3.24 13.96
N LEU A 51 1.37 4.00 13.70
CA LEU A 51 1.44 5.35 13.14
C LEU A 51 0.69 6.31 14.05
N LYS A 52 1.43 7.22 14.69
CA LYS A 52 0.90 8.28 15.55
C LYS A 52 0.29 9.39 14.69
N ILE A 53 -0.78 9.07 13.97
CA ILE A 53 -1.48 9.98 13.07
C ILE A 53 -2.54 10.74 13.86
N ASP A 54 -2.69 12.02 13.55
CA ASP A 54 -3.78 12.83 14.08
C ASP A 54 -5.12 12.36 13.47
N PRO A 55 -6.05 11.81 14.27
CA PRO A 55 -7.33 11.34 13.77
C PRO A 55 -8.24 12.48 13.29
N SER A 56 -7.91 13.74 13.59
CA SER A 56 -8.65 14.91 13.09
C SER A 56 -8.26 15.32 11.67
N ASP A 57 -7.22 14.69 11.09
CA ASP A 57 -6.82 14.96 9.71
C ASP A 57 -7.77 14.29 8.70
N THR A 58 -8.74 15.09 8.24
CA THR A 58 -9.79 14.63 7.33
C THR A 58 -9.28 14.27 5.93
N LEU A 59 -8.09 14.73 5.53
CA LEU A 59 -7.50 14.39 4.23
C LEU A 59 -7.08 12.92 4.14
N TYR A 60 -6.86 12.28 5.30
CA TYR A 60 -6.29 10.95 5.44
C TYR A 60 -7.12 10.07 6.36
N THR A 61 -8.44 10.05 6.17
CA THR A 61 -9.33 9.18 6.95
C THR A 61 -8.99 7.71 6.68
N ILE A 62 -8.30 7.05 7.62
CA ILE A 62 -7.93 5.64 7.54
C ILE A 62 -9.18 4.77 7.60
N ASP A 63 -9.18 3.67 6.85
CA ASP A 63 -10.27 2.68 6.86
C ASP A 63 -10.26 1.80 8.13
N LEU A 64 -10.58 2.39 9.27
CA LEU A 64 -10.68 1.68 10.56
C LEU A 64 -11.90 0.77 10.65
N ASN A 65 -12.83 0.85 9.68
CA ASN A 65 -14.04 0.02 9.65
C ASN A 65 -13.83 -1.29 8.88
N ALA A 66 -12.68 -1.48 8.22
CA ALA A 66 -12.35 -2.74 7.59
C ALA A 66 -12.28 -3.89 8.62
N PRO A 67 -12.59 -5.14 8.23
CA PRO A 67 -12.37 -6.31 9.09
C PRO A 67 -10.98 -6.33 9.71
N VAL A 68 -10.86 -6.70 10.98
CA VAL A 68 -9.56 -6.72 11.70
C VAL A 68 -8.52 -7.65 11.07
N THR A 69 -8.97 -8.61 10.27
CA THR A 69 -8.15 -9.54 9.50
C THR A 69 -7.64 -8.97 8.18
N ASP A 70 -8.19 -7.84 7.74
CA ASP A 70 -7.81 -7.23 6.47
C ASP A 70 -6.47 -6.52 6.58
N THR A 71 -5.77 -6.49 5.46
CA THR A 71 -4.58 -5.68 5.28
C THR A 71 -4.99 -4.28 4.83
N LEU A 72 -4.67 -3.26 5.63
CA LEU A 72 -4.78 -1.86 5.25
C LEU A 72 -3.55 -1.35 4.50
N GLY A 73 -2.42 -2.04 4.61
CA GLY A 73 -1.25 -1.74 3.79
C GLY A 73 0.01 -2.41 4.29
N LYS A 74 1.16 -1.85 3.94
CA LYS A 74 2.47 -2.46 4.18
C LYS A 74 3.49 -1.41 4.62
N TYR A 75 4.52 -1.86 5.31
CA TYR A 75 5.66 -1.01 5.65
C TYR A 75 6.99 -1.71 5.37
N TYR A 76 8.03 -0.89 5.18
CA TYR A 76 9.41 -1.32 5.03
C TYR A 76 10.35 -0.36 5.76
N LYS A 77 11.38 -0.89 6.39
CA LYS A 77 12.47 -0.11 6.97
C LYS A 77 13.36 0.44 5.87
N MET A 78 13.68 1.72 6.00
CA MET A 78 14.55 2.50 5.14
C MET A 78 16.00 2.41 5.63
N ALA A 79 16.96 2.73 4.75
CA ALA A 79 18.39 2.69 5.09
C ALA A 79 18.77 3.67 6.23
N ASN A 80 18.03 4.77 6.39
CA ASN A 80 18.22 5.75 7.47
C ASN A 80 17.62 5.31 8.82
N GLY A 81 17.04 4.11 8.90
CA GLY A 81 16.40 3.58 10.11
C GLY A 81 14.94 4.00 10.30
N ASN A 82 14.40 4.91 9.49
CA ASN A 82 12.97 5.21 9.43
C ASN A 82 12.21 4.11 8.69
N TYR A 83 10.89 4.26 8.60
CA TYR A 83 9.98 3.35 7.93
C TYR A 83 9.19 4.09 6.88
N ILE A 84 9.05 3.49 5.71
CA ILE A 84 8.05 3.90 4.73
C ILE A 84 6.86 2.96 4.81
N SER A 85 5.65 3.51 4.77
CA SER A 85 4.42 2.73 4.79
C SER A 85 3.40 3.23 3.79
N SER A 86 2.57 2.33 3.28
CA SER A 86 1.31 2.65 2.62
C SER A 86 0.15 2.24 3.54
N VAL A 87 -0.86 3.10 3.64
CA VAL A 87 -2.08 2.81 4.38
C VAL A 87 -3.28 3.23 3.55
N ARG A 88 -4.23 2.32 3.36
CA ARG A 88 -5.49 2.59 2.67
C ARG A 88 -6.29 3.66 3.42
N VAL A 89 -6.78 4.65 2.67
CA VAL A 89 -7.66 5.71 3.19
C VAL A 89 -9.01 5.66 2.49
N ILE A 90 -10.09 5.90 3.24
CA ILE A 90 -11.47 5.94 2.73
C ILE A 90 -11.66 7.16 1.82
N ALA A 91 -11.06 8.29 2.19
CA ALA A 91 -11.26 9.56 1.51
C ALA A 91 -10.69 9.54 0.08
N HIS A 92 -11.57 9.40 -0.91
CA HIS A 92 -11.29 9.47 -2.36
C HIS A 92 -10.47 8.30 -2.94
N TYR A 93 -10.67 7.06 -2.48
CA TYR A 93 -10.04 5.86 -3.03
C TYR A 93 -8.52 6.04 -3.20
N GLY A 94 -7.79 5.98 -2.09
CA GLY A 94 -6.36 6.26 -2.13
C GLY A 94 -5.60 5.55 -1.04
N TYR A 95 -4.30 5.82 -1.05
CA TYR A 95 -3.40 5.45 0.01
C TYR A 95 -2.71 6.70 0.53
N MET A 96 -2.43 6.69 1.82
CA MET A 96 -1.47 7.58 2.42
C MET A 96 -0.12 6.88 2.44
N LEU A 97 0.88 7.47 1.79
CA LEU A 97 2.27 7.10 2.01
C LEU A 97 2.80 7.89 3.20
N CYS A 98 3.54 7.25 4.10
CA CYS A 98 4.16 7.91 5.25
C CYS A 98 5.60 7.50 5.43
N GLU A 99 6.42 8.46 5.84
CA GLU A 99 7.72 8.21 6.46
C GLU A 99 7.52 8.39 7.97
N ALA A 100 7.89 7.38 8.75
CA ALA A 100 7.76 7.39 10.20
C ALA A 100 9.04 6.93 10.88
N ARG A 101 9.28 7.45 12.09
CA ARG A 101 10.34 6.94 12.97
C ARG A 101 9.99 5.54 13.49
N PRO A 102 10.97 4.79 14.03
CA PRO A 102 10.72 3.48 14.66
C PRO A 102 9.62 3.49 15.72
N ASP A 103 9.45 4.62 16.42
CA ASP A 103 8.44 4.80 17.47
C ASP A 103 7.04 5.17 16.93
N GLY A 104 6.86 5.19 15.61
CA GLY A 104 5.60 5.51 14.93
C GLY A 104 5.34 7.01 14.71
N THR A 105 6.25 7.90 15.12
CA THR A 105 6.11 9.34 14.85
C THR A 105 6.21 9.60 13.34
N VAL A 106 5.14 10.10 12.73
CA VAL A 106 5.09 10.42 11.30
C VAL A 106 5.90 11.69 11.02
N LEU A 107 6.83 11.61 10.06
CA LEU A 107 7.72 12.68 9.62
C LEU A 107 7.23 13.35 8.34
N LYS A 108 6.79 12.54 7.38
CA LYS A 108 6.23 12.97 6.09
C LYS A 108 5.02 12.12 5.79
N LYS A 109 4.04 12.70 5.10
CA LYS A 109 2.92 11.95 4.54
C LYS A 109 2.43 12.60 3.26
N GLU A 110 2.06 11.78 2.29
CA GLU A 110 1.53 12.21 1.01
C GLU A 110 0.36 11.34 0.59
N LYS A 111 -0.60 11.95 -0.10
CA LYS A 111 -1.74 11.24 -0.67
C LYS A 111 -1.37 10.68 -2.05
N TYR A 112 -1.60 9.39 -2.24
CA TYR A 112 -1.51 8.73 -3.53
C TYR A 112 -2.90 8.28 -3.93
N ILE A 113 -3.39 8.83 -5.03
CA ILE A 113 -4.69 8.48 -5.61
C ILE A 113 -4.57 7.08 -6.20
N PHE A 114 -5.51 6.22 -5.84
CA PHE A 114 -5.58 4.85 -6.31
C PHE A 114 -6.99 4.56 -6.81
N ASN A 115 -7.21 4.63 -8.12
CA ASN A 115 -8.53 4.29 -8.64
C ASN A 115 -8.73 2.77 -8.55
N ASN A 116 -9.53 2.30 -7.59
CA ASN A 116 -9.62 0.88 -7.26
C ASN A 116 -10.47 0.11 -8.29
N PHE A 117 -9.86 -0.30 -9.41
CA PHE A 117 -10.51 -1.10 -10.44
C PHE A 117 -9.90 -2.49 -10.55
N GLU A 118 -10.74 -3.52 -10.45
CA GLU A 118 -10.40 -4.95 -10.49
C GLU A 118 -9.44 -5.35 -11.61
N CYS A 119 -9.54 -4.66 -12.74
CA CYS A 119 -8.77 -4.93 -13.94
C CYS A 119 -7.25 -4.77 -13.78
N CYS A 120 -6.72 -4.07 -12.77
CA CYS A 120 -5.27 -3.98 -12.58
C CYS A 120 -4.70 -4.90 -11.49
N TRP A 121 -5.47 -5.15 -10.42
CA TRP A 121 -4.91 -5.74 -9.20
C TRP A 121 -5.04 -7.26 -9.16
N ASN A 122 -5.96 -7.83 -9.95
CA ASN A 122 -6.17 -9.29 -10.02
C ASN A 122 -6.29 -9.94 -8.63
N GLY A 123 -6.94 -9.27 -7.66
CA GLY A 123 -7.08 -9.81 -6.32
C GLY A 123 -5.89 -9.58 -5.36
N ILE A 124 -4.80 -8.94 -5.80
CA ILE A 124 -3.57 -8.80 -5.01
C ILE A 124 -3.32 -7.32 -4.65
N ASP A 125 -3.27 -7.02 -3.35
CA ASP A 125 -2.83 -5.69 -2.86
C ASP A 125 -1.32 -5.49 -3.14
N ASN A 126 -1.07 -4.81 -4.27
CA ASN A 126 0.25 -4.54 -4.84
C ASN A 126 0.71 -3.10 -4.61
N CYS A 127 0.06 -2.36 -3.72
CA CYS A 127 0.22 -0.91 -3.68
C CYS A 127 1.59 -0.45 -3.17
N LEU A 128 2.31 -1.17 -2.30
CA LEU A 128 3.69 -0.81 -1.94
C LEU A 128 4.62 -2.03 -2.00
N ARG A 129 5.65 -1.94 -2.85
CA ARG A 129 6.72 -2.94 -2.96
C ARG A 129 8.09 -2.28 -2.80
N LYS A 130 9.09 -3.06 -2.40
CA LYS A 130 10.47 -2.61 -2.20
C LYS A 130 11.42 -3.36 -3.15
N TYR A 131 12.32 -2.62 -3.79
CA TYR A 131 13.39 -3.12 -4.66
C TYR A 131 14.70 -2.41 -4.30
N GLY A 132 15.53 -3.05 -3.48
CA GLY A 132 16.72 -2.41 -2.93
C GLY A 132 16.35 -1.16 -2.11
N ASN A 133 16.84 0.01 -2.54
CA ASN A 133 16.55 1.31 -1.92
C ASN A 133 15.33 2.03 -2.53
N TYR A 134 14.70 1.44 -3.54
CA TYR A 134 13.54 1.99 -4.20
C TYR A 134 12.26 1.32 -3.72
N TYR A 135 11.17 2.07 -3.81
CA TYR A 135 9.82 1.63 -3.55
C TYR A 135 8.99 1.86 -4.80
N THR A 136 7.97 1.03 -4.97
CA THR A 136 7.03 1.19 -6.08
C THR A 136 5.61 1.27 -5.59
N PHE A 137 4.82 2.11 -6.26
CA PHE A 137 3.40 2.24 -6.04
C PHE A 137 2.64 2.11 -7.34
N LEU A 138 1.79 1.08 -7.46
CA LEU A 138 0.95 0.87 -8.64
C LEU A 138 -0.37 1.62 -8.44
N THR A 139 -0.73 2.46 -9.41
CA THR A 139 -2.07 3.04 -9.53
C THR A 139 -2.77 2.51 -10.77
N CYS A 140 -4.06 2.78 -10.83
CA CYS A 140 -4.95 2.31 -11.87
C CYS A 140 -5.73 3.44 -12.48
N GLY A 141 -6.05 3.29 -13.75
CA GLY A 141 -7.01 4.11 -14.47
C GLY A 141 -7.99 3.21 -15.23
N THR A 142 -9.25 3.64 -15.32
CA THR A 142 -10.26 2.96 -16.13
C THR A 142 -11.00 3.95 -17.02
N GLY A 143 -11.61 3.41 -18.07
CA GLY A 143 -12.57 4.07 -18.94
C GLY A 143 -13.48 3.04 -19.60
N THR A 144 -14.47 3.49 -20.37
CA THR A 144 -15.52 2.61 -20.96
C THR A 144 -14.97 1.41 -21.73
N ALA A 145 -13.79 1.54 -22.34
CA ALA A 145 -13.13 0.46 -23.09
C ALA A 145 -11.61 0.45 -22.86
N TYR A 146 -11.20 0.83 -21.65
CA TYR A 146 -9.79 0.98 -21.26
C TYR A 146 -9.61 0.62 -19.79
N CYS A 147 -8.54 -0.09 -19.48
CA CYS A 147 -7.98 -0.17 -18.14
C CYS A 147 -6.46 -0.10 -18.26
N GLY A 148 -5.78 0.52 -17.31
CA GLY A 148 -4.32 0.52 -17.30
C GLY A 148 -3.74 0.80 -15.92
N GLY A 149 -2.50 0.35 -15.74
CA GLY A 149 -1.71 0.55 -14.54
C GLY A 149 -0.56 1.52 -14.79
N GLU A 150 -0.32 2.42 -13.84
CA GLU A 150 0.88 3.26 -13.79
C GLU A 150 1.71 2.93 -12.55
N LEU A 151 2.98 2.61 -12.76
CA LEU A 151 3.93 2.30 -11.70
C LEU A 151 4.75 3.55 -11.37
N TYR A 152 4.58 4.07 -10.17
CA TYR A 152 5.45 5.09 -9.60
C TYR A 152 6.62 4.41 -8.91
N VAL A 153 7.84 4.88 -9.16
CA VAL A 153 9.06 4.36 -8.55
C VAL A 153 9.77 5.51 -7.85
N PHE A 154 10.10 5.37 -6.57
CA PHE A 154 10.66 6.47 -5.77
C PHE A 154 11.54 5.92 -4.64
N ASN A 155 12.48 6.73 -4.16
CA ASN A 155 13.34 6.43 -3.01
C ASN A 155 13.12 7.41 -1.83
N ASP A 156 12.29 8.44 -2.02
CA ASP A 156 11.77 9.34 -0.99
C ASP A 156 10.28 9.63 -1.29
N ILE A 157 9.52 10.00 -0.27
CA ILE A 157 8.12 10.37 -0.43
C ILE A 157 8.04 11.74 -1.07
N ILE A 158 7.51 11.75 -2.30
CA ILE A 158 7.23 12.96 -3.07
C ILE A 158 5.76 12.98 -3.50
N PRO A 159 5.15 14.17 -3.65
CA PRO A 159 3.79 14.28 -4.17
C PRO A 159 3.62 13.56 -5.51
N GLN A 160 2.49 12.87 -5.69
CA GLN A 160 2.23 12.04 -6.87
C GLN A 160 2.26 12.86 -8.16
N GLU A 161 1.73 14.08 -8.15
CA GLU A 161 1.67 14.99 -9.31
C GLU A 161 3.04 15.51 -9.76
N LYS A 162 4.07 15.36 -8.91
CA LYS A 162 5.45 15.72 -9.26
C LYS A 162 6.21 14.57 -9.92
N GLN A 163 5.65 13.37 -9.92
CA GLN A 163 6.24 12.18 -10.51
C GLN A 163 5.77 11.95 -11.94
N VAL A 164 6.47 11.05 -12.62
CA VAL A 164 6.05 10.49 -13.89
C VAL A 164 5.88 8.99 -13.67
N GLY A 165 4.65 8.51 -13.81
CA GLY A 165 4.36 7.08 -13.77
C GLY A 165 4.94 6.37 -14.99
N ILE A 166 5.42 5.15 -14.79
CA ILE A 166 5.82 4.25 -15.86
C ILE A 166 4.60 3.39 -16.19
N THR A 167 4.14 3.40 -17.44
CA THR A 167 3.05 2.52 -17.88
C THR A 167 3.41 1.07 -17.56
N GLU A 168 2.59 0.39 -16.77
CA GLU A 168 2.82 -0.98 -16.32
C GLU A 168 1.94 -1.95 -17.11
N SER A 169 0.68 -1.57 -17.34
CA SER A 169 -0.28 -2.38 -18.07
C SER A 169 -1.29 -1.51 -18.82
N ILE A 170 -1.83 -2.04 -19.91
CA ILE A 170 -2.93 -1.46 -20.69
C ILE A 170 -3.80 -2.58 -21.24
N TRP A 171 -5.07 -2.58 -20.89
CA TRP A 171 -6.11 -3.29 -21.59
C TRP A 171 -6.97 -2.28 -22.36
N ALA A 172 -7.17 -2.46 -23.67
CA ALA A 172 -8.00 -1.53 -24.44
C ALA A 172 -8.68 -2.18 -25.65
N TRP A 173 -9.89 -1.72 -25.98
CA TRP A 173 -10.52 -2.01 -27.27
C TRP A 173 -9.86 -1.18 -28.39
N THR A 174 -9.55 -1.79 -29.53
CA THR A 174 -8.83 -1.11 -30.61
C THR A 174 -9.74 -0.35 -31.59
N GLY A 175 -11.03 -0.20 -31.30
CA GLY A 175 -12.02 0.37 -32.23
C GLY A 175 -12.42 -0.57 -33.37
N LYS A 176 -11.79 -1.75 -33.49
CA LYS A 176 -12.10 -2.76 -34.51
C LYS A 176 -12.91 -3.88 -33.88
N LYS A 177 -13.85 -4.44 -34.64
CA LYS A 177 -14.79 -5.46 -34.17
C LYS A 177 -14.05 -6.63 -33.52
N ASP A 178 -14.31 -6.83 -32.23
CA ASP A 178 -13.79 -7.90 -31.37
C ASP A 178 -12.25 -7.92 -31.24
N ILE A 179 -11.55 -6.81 -31.53
CA ILE A 179 -10.08 -6.73 -31.39
C ILE A 179 -9.73 -5.86 -30.19
N TYR A 180 -8.88 -6.41 -29.33
CA TYR A 180 -8.39 -5.78 -28.13
C TYR A 180 -6.88 -5.89 -28.07
N LYS A 181 -6.28 -4.97 -27.33
CA LYS A 181 -4.88 -5.01 -26.95
C LYS A 181 -4.73 -5.17 -25.44
N ASP A 182 -3.71 -5.92 -25.07
CA ASP A 182 -3.29 -6.15 -23.70
C ASP A 182 -1.78 -5.96 -23.62
N LEU A 183 -1.35 -5.00 -22.83
CA LEU A 183 0.02 -4.74 -22.46
C LEU A 183 0.15 -5.17 -21.01
N SER A 184 1.12 -6.04 -20.76
CA SER A 184 1.57 -6.39 -19.41
C SER A 184 3.07 -6.16 -19.30
N SER A 185 3.55 -6.01 -18.08
CA SER A 185 4.99 -5.87 -17.84
C SER A 185 5.46 -6.62 -16.61
N LYS A 186 6.76 -6.91 -16.60
CA LYS A 186 7.49 -7.28 -15.38
C LYS A 186 8.57 -6.25 -15.16
N MET A 187 8.66 -5.76 -13.93
CA MET A 187 9.66 -4.78 -13.54
C MET A 187 10.87 -5.49 -12.92
N GLU A 188 12.06 -5.06 -13.31
CA GLU A 188 13.34 -5.39 -12.70
C GLU A 188 14.06 -4.09 -12.30
N MET A 189 14.79 -4.12 -11.18
CA MET A 189 15.71 -3.05 -10.80
C MET A 189 17.15 -3.53 -10.93
N SER A 190 17.96 -2.81 -11.72
CA SER A 190 19.39 -3.05 -11.87
C SER A 190 20.15 -1.77 -11.50
N GLY A 191 20.58 -1.67 -10.23
CA GLY A 191 21.14 -0.43 -9.68
C GLY A 191 20.11 0.69 -9.69
N ASP A 192 20.44 1.81 -10.32
CA ASP A 192 19.56 2.99 -10.44
C ASP A 192 18.76 2.99 -11.75
N THR A 193 18.68 1.85 -12.44
CA THR A 193 17.92 1.67 -13.68
C THR A 193 16.70 0.78 -13.44
N VAL A 194 15.52 1.25 -13.84
CA VAL A 194 14.31 0.44 -13.93
C VAL A 194 14.29 -0.21 -15.31
N ILE A 195 14.09 -1.52 -15.36
CA ILE A 195 13.90 -2.27 -16.61
C ILE A 195 12.47 -2.81 -16.62
N MET A 196 11.70 -2.43 -17.63
CA MET A 196 10.34 -2.94 -17.86
C MET A 196 10.38 -3.93 -19.01
N HIS A 197 10.04 -5.18 -18.72
CA HIS A 197 9.90 -6.25 -19.69
C HIS A 197 8.45 -6.29 -20.17
N TYR A 198 8.16 -5.59 -21.26
CA TYR A 198 6.82 -5.49 -21.81
C TYR A 198 6.46 -6.69 -22.68
N THR A 199 5.21 -7.13 -22.58
CA THR A 199 4.55 -8.03 -23.52
C THR A 199 3.28 -7.37 -24.02
N HIS A 200 3.16 -7.20 -25.33
CA HIS A 200 2.01 -6.59 -25.99
C HIS A 200 1.30 -7.62 -26.86
N CYS A 201 0.10 -8.01 -26.44
CA CYS A 201 -0.76 -8.98 -27.10
C CYS A 201 -1.93 -8.28 -27.78
N PHE A 202 -2.17 -8.63 -29.05
CA PHE A 202 -3.40 -8.33 -29.76
C PHE A 202 -4.23 -9.60 -29.81
N TYR A 203 -5.45 -9.56 -29.34
CA TYR A 203 -6.34 -10.72 -29.36
C TYR A 203 -7.68 -10.39 -29.98
N ARG A 204 -8.28 -11.45 -30.52
CA ARG A 204 -9.66 -11.43 -30.98
C ARG A 204 -10.53 -12.21 -30.01
N GLU A 205 -11.61 -11.59 -29.54
CA GLU A 205 -12.62 -12.29 -28.76
C GLU A 205 -13.41 -13.27 -29.65
N LYS A 206 -13.57 -14.50 -29.18
CA LYS A 206 -14.38 -15.53 -29.85
C LYS A 206 -15.80 -15.50 -29.28
N LYS A 207 -16.76 -16.07 -30.03
CA LYS A 207 -18.18 -16.20 -29.61
C LYS A 207 -18.40 -16.88 -28.25
N ASN A 208 -17.43 -17.66 -27.77
CA ASN A 208 -17.49 -18.34 -26.46
C ASN A 208 -16.76 -17.57 -25.35
N GLY A 209 -16.49 -16.28 -25.53
CA GLY A 209 -15.77 -15.42 -24.58
C GLY A 209 -14.27 -15.71 -24.47
N LYS A 210 -13.73 -16.67 -25.23
CA LYS A 210 -12.28 -16.96 -25.19
C LYS A 210 -11.52 -15.98 -26.08
N HIS A 211 -10.34 -15.57 -25.63
CA HIS A 211 -9.42 -14.76 -26.42
C HIS A 211 -8.54 -15.64 -27.33
N LYS A 212 -8.32 -15.21 -28.58
CA LYS A 212 -7.29 -15.77 -29.47
C LYS A 212 -6.22 -14.73 -29.71
N VAL A 213 -5.01 -14.97 -29.22
CA VAL A 213 -3.84 -14.14 -29.56
C VAL A 213 -3.62 -14.18 -31.08
N LYS A 214 -3.46 -13.00 -31.67
CA LYS A 214 -3.23 -12.76 -33.10
C LYS A 214 -1.81 -12.29 -33.37
N LYS A 215 -1.27 -11.49 -32.47
CA LYS A 215 0.06 -10.92 -32.53
C LYS A 215 0.55 -10.75 -31.10
N GLU A 216 1.81 -11.08 -30.87
CA GLU A 216 2.50 -10.88 -29.60
C GLU A 216 3.84 -10.22 -29.91
N GLN A 217 4.22 -9.24 -29.10
CA GLN A 217 5.48 -8.51 -29.24
C GLN A 217 6.07 -8.27 -27.86
N HIS A 218 7.39 -8.17 -27.79
CA HIS A 218 8.12 -7.90 -26.57
C HIS A 218 9.01 -6.68 -26.72
N LEU A 219 9.22 -5.97 -25.62
CA LEU A 219 10.15 -4.85 -25.53
C LEU A 219 10.73 -4.77 -24.13
N ASP A 220 12.06 -4.75 -24.04
CA ASP A 220 12.76 -4.33 -22.83
C ASP A 220 13.00 -2.82 -22.90
N ALA A 221 12.37 -2.09 -21.99
CA ALA A 221 12.50 -0.65 -21.85
C ALA A 221 13.29 -0.31 -20.59
N LYS A 222 14.35 0.47 -20.76
CA LYS A 222 15.18 0.95 -19.64
C LYS A 222 14.82 2.38 -19.31
N TYR A 223 14.62 2.66 -18.04
CA TYR A 223 14.34 3.99 -17.50
C TYR A 223 15.41 4.39 -16.50
N ILE A 224 15.81 5.65 -16.56
CA ILE A 224 16.75 6.27 -15.64
C ILE A 224 16.13 7.53 -15.06
N GLN A 225 16.57 7.95 -13.87
CA GLN A 225 16.13 9.22 -13.31
C GLN A 225 16.82 10.39 -14.03
N GLN A 226 16.03 11.34 -14.51
CA GLN A 226 16.46 12.61 -15.06
C GLN A 226 15.63 13.72 -14.41
N ASN A 227 16.29 14.67 -13.73
CA ASN A 227 15.62 15.78 -13.03
C ASN A 227 14.53 15.31 -12.05
N GLY A 228 14.80 14.21 -11.33
CA GLY A 228 13.85 13.64 -10.36
C GLY A 228 12.67 12.87 -10.97
N LYS A 229 12.67 12.63 -12.29
CA LYS A 229 11.61 11.90 -13.00
C LYS A 229 12.18 10.71 -13.74
N TRP A 230 11.44 9.61 -13.85
CA TRP A 230 11.86 8.47 -14.67
C TRP A 230 11.63 8.76 -16.15
N ALA A 231 12.67 8.60 -16.95
CA ALA A 231 12.64 8.79 -18.39
C ALA A 231 13.16 7.54 -19.09
N ALA A 232 12.46 7.10 -20.13
CA ALA A 232 12.92 6.02 -20.99
C ALA A 232 14.16 6.46 -21.76
N ILE A 233 15.18 5.60 -21.82
CA ILE A 233 16.40 5.86 -22.60
C ILE A 233 16.07 6.03 -24.10
N ASP A 234 15.11 5.27 -24.61
CA ASP A 234 14.58 5.38 -25.97
C ASP A 234 13.06 5.60 -25.91
N SER A 235 12.67 6.83 -25.60
CA SER A 235 11.26 7.21 -25.45
C SER A 235 10.47 7.07 -26.75
N VAL A 236 11.11 7.24 -27.91
CA VAL A 236 10.47 7.07 -29.23
C VAL A 236 10.07 5.61 -29.42
N LYS A 237 10.98 4.66 -29.19
CA LYS A 237 10.68 3.23 -29.32
C LYS A 237 9.64 2.76 -28.31
N VAL A 238 9.73 3.23 -27.06
CA VAL A 238 8.75 2.89 -26.02
C VAL A 238 7.38 3.42 -26.40
N ASN A 239 7.24 4.70 -26.74
CA ASN A 239 5.94 5.26 -27.13
C ASN A 239 5.39 4.57 -28.39
N ALA A 240 6.25 4.32 -29.38
CA ALA A 240 5.86 3.60 -30.58
C ALA A 240 5.43 2.15 -30.28
N PHE A 241 5.85 1.54 -29.17
CA PHE A 241 5.43 0.19 -28.75
C PHE A 241 4.12 0.21 -27.94
N LEU A 242 3.98 1.15 -27.02
CA LEU A 242 2.81 1.27 -26.12
C LEU A 242 1.54 1.70 -26.87
N TYR A 243 1.68 2.57 -27.87
CA TYR A 243 0.55 3.22 -28.54
C TYR A 243 0.21 2.67 -29.95
N GLN A 244 0.70 1.46 -30.29
CA GLN A 244 0.20 0.72 -31.48
C GLN A 244 -1.27 0.31 -31.33
#